data_AF-A0A317HN16-F1
#
_entry.id   AF-A0A317HN16-F1
#
_cell.length_a   1.000
_cell.length_b   1.000
_cell.length_c   1.000
_cell.angle_alpha   90.00
_cell.angle_beta   90.00
_cell.angle_gamma   90.00
#
_symmetry.space_group_name_H-M   'P 1'
#
loop_
_entity.id
_entity.type
_entity.pdbx_description
1 polymer ?
#
loop_
_entity_poly.entity_id
_entity_poly.type
_entity_poly.pdbx_seq_one_letter_code
_entity_poly.pdbx_strand_id
1 'polypeptide(L)'
;MSSQGVDPRITLHLTASQRNALLDLIAGALPSHREDQHSRDDNDQTRENPAASNELLQLVMDAEPSRESSYAPATHSIVRGYFALGERERERLRNELPGELSFYHVPPVLQNGIIRYLVDGVLPEGFLQAVLCNNLVQSCRQADSAHIYHLRDVVDCLTACAPPESWGSRERVLAWTSTPERFEY
;
A
#
# COMPACT_ATOMS: atom_id res chain seq x y z
N MET A 1 -14.25 -25.44 29.79
CA MET A 1 -15.09 -24.56 28.95
C MET A 1 -14.37 -24.43 27.63
N SER A 2 -14.88 -25.06 26.57
CA SER A 2 -14.20 -25.15 25.28
C SER A 2 -14.50 -23.91 24.44
N SER A 3 -13.48 -23.09 24.20
CA SER A 3 -13.55 -21.92 23.32
C SER A 3 -13.65 -22.39 21.87
N GLN A 4 -14.81 -22.20 21.23
CA GLN A 4 -14.92 -22.34 19.78
C GLN A 4 -14.17 -21.18 19.11
N GLY A 5 -13.03 -21.48 18.49
CA GLY A 5 -12.32 -20.53 17.62
C GLY A 5 -13.17 -20.26 16.38
N VAL A 6 -13.64 -19.03 16.25
CA VAL A 6 -14.31 -18.55 15.04
C VAL A 6 -13.23 -18.07 14.09
N ASP A 7 -12.99 -18.83 13.04
CA ASP A 7 -12.05 -18.50 11.98
C ASP A 7 -12.59 -17.30 11.18
N PRO A 8 -11.94 -16.12 11.18
CA PRO A 8 -12.45 -14.96 10.46
C PRO A 8 -12.20 -15.13 8.96
N ARG A 9 -13.16 -15.75 8.27
CA ARG A 9 -13.20 -15.74 6.79
C ARG A 9 -13.50 -14.34 6.29
N ILE A 10 -12.47 -13.59 5.93
CA ILE A 10 -12.62 -12.32 5.21
C ILE A 10 -13.12 -12.65 3.80
N THR A 11 -14.41 -12.38 3.56
CA THR A 11 -15.02 -12.54 2.24
C THR A 11 -14.90 -11.22 1.50
N LEU A 12 -14.00 -11.14 0.52
CA LEU A 12 -13.87 -9.97 -0.35
C LEU A 12 -14.94 -10.03 -1.46
N HIS A 13 -15.90 -9.11 -1.42
CA HIS A 13 -16.92 -8.97 -2.46
C HIS A 13 -16.35 -8.19 -3.65
N LEU A 14 -15.75 -8.91 -4.61
CA LEU A 14 -15.26 -8.33 -5.86
C LEU A 14 -16.36 -8.30 -6.93
N THR A 15 -16.47 -7.18 -7.63
CA THR A 15 -17.28 -7.05 -8.85
C THR A 15 -16.74 -7.97 -9.95
N ALA A 16 -17.56 -8.31 -10.95
CA ALA A 16 -17.14 -9.15 -12.07
C ALA A 16 -15.92 -8.57 -12.81
N SER A 17 -15.89 -7.24 -12.97
CA SER A 17 -14.77 -6.54 -13.61
C SER A 17 -13.46 -6.64 -12.81
N GLN A 18 -13.52 -6.50 -11.49
CA GLN A 18 -12.33 -6.64 -10.62
C GLN A 18 -11.81 -8.07 -10.61
N ARG A 19 -12.72 -9.05 -10.66
CA ARG A 19 -12.35 -10.47 -10.71
C ARG A 19 -11.61 -10.83 -12.00
N ASN A 20 -12.08 -10.33 -13.14
CA ASN A 20 -11.43 -10.55 -14.43
C ASN A 20 -10.05 -9.87 -14.50
N ALA A 21 -9.93 -8.63 -14.02
CA ALA A 21 -8.64 -7.94 -13.96
C ALA A 21 -7.62 -8.66 -13.08
N LEU A 22 -8.07 -9.25 -11.96
CA LEU A 22 -7.22 -10.04 -11.07
C LEU A 22 -6.76 -11.35 -11.73
N LEU A 23 -7.65 -12.01 -12.49
CA LEU A 23 -7.32 -13.22 -13.26
C LEU A 23 -6.30 -12.93 -14.38
N ASP A 24 -6.47 -11.82 -15.10
CA ASP A 24 -5.53 -11.42 -16.17
C ASP A 24 -4.13 -11.10 -15.60
N LEU A 25 -4.07 -10.50 -14.41
CA LEU A 25 -2.81 -10.21 -13.73
C LEU A 25 -2.08 -11.49 -13.27
N ILE A 26 -2.82 -12.47 -12.75
CA ILE A 26 -2.26 -13.79 -12.40
C ILE A 26 -1.80 -14.54 -13.66
N ALA A 27 -2.59 -14.49 -14.74
CA ALA A 27 -2.27 -15.16 -15.99
C ALA A 27 -1.04 -14.54 -16.70
N GLY A 28 -0.88 -13.21 -16.62
CA GLY A 28 0.28 -12.51 -17.19
C GLY A 28 1.58 -12.64 -16.38
N ALA A 29 1.49 -13.03 -15.10
CA ALA A 29 2.65 -13.21 -14.22
C ALA A 29 3.30 -14.62 -14.32
N LEU A 30 2.69 -15.56 -15.04
CA LEU A 30 3.29 -16.86 -15.29
C LEU A 30 4.24 -16.75 -16.50
N PRO A 31 5.57 -16.86 -16.31
CA PRO A 31 6.48 -16.95 -17.44
C PRO A 31 6.04 -18.14 -18.29
N SER A 32 5.74 -17.88 -19.56
CA SER A 32 5.45 -18.90 -20.55
C SER A 32 6.68 -19.81 -20.61
N HIS A 33 6.61 -20.91 -19.87
CA HIS A 33 7.65 -21.92 -19.81
C HIS A 33 7.65 -22.57 -21.18
N ARG A 34 8.50 -22.03 -22.06
CA ARG A 34 8.76 -22.55 -23.40
C ARG A 34 9.33 -23.95 -23.21
N GLU A 35 8.48 -24.95 -23.45
CA GLU A 35 8.86 -26.35 -23.45
C GLU A 35 9.83 -26.59 -24.62
N ASP A 36 11.12 -26.41 -24.37
CA ASP A 36 12.15 -27.02 -25.18
C ASP A 36 12.16 -28.53 -24.85
N GLN A 37 11.45 -29.29 -25.69
CA GLN A 37 11.52 -30.75 -25.70
C GLN A 37 12.95 -31.17 -26.08
N HIS A 38 13.75 -31.54 -25.08
CA HIS A 38 14.93 -32.38 -25.29
C HIS A 38 14.83 -33.62 -24.40
N SER A 39 14.66 -34.74 -25.11
CA SER A 39 14.78 -36.12 -24.68
C SER A 39 16.05 -36.36 -23.86
N ARG A 40 15.90 -36.99 -22.69
CA ARG A 40 16.59 -38.25 -22.35
C ARG A 40 16.14 -38.81 -21.01
N ASP A 41 15.88 -40.11 -21.06
CA ASP A 41 15.74 -41.04 -19.94
C ASP A 41 16.87 -40.87 -18.91
N ASP A 42 16.52 -40.90 -17.61
CA ASP A 42 16.91 -41.99 -16.72
C ASP A 42 16.47 -41.69 -15.27
N ASN A 43 15.44 -42.43 -14.85
CA ASN A 43 15.31 -43.11 -13.56
C ASN A 43 16.11 -42.57 -12.36
N ASP A 44 15.46 -41.78 -11.50
CA ASP A 44 15.83 -41.71 -10.07
C ASP A 44 14.58 -41.68 -9.19
N GLN A 45 14.38 -42.77 -8.46
CA GLN A 45 13.29 -42.97 -7.51
C GLN A 45 13.61 -42.28 -6.19
N THR A 46 13.46 -40.96 -6.15
CA THR A 46 13.45 -40.23 -4.87
C THR A 46 12.05 -40.30 -4.30
N ARG A 47 11.83 -41.27 -3.42
CA ARG A 47 10.65 -41.37 -2.55
C ARG A 47 10.44 -40.06 -1.81
N GLU A 48 9.46 -39.27 -2.25
CA GLU A 48 8.95 -38.14 -1.50
C GLU A 48 8.33 -38.64 -0.20
N ASN A 49 8.88 -38.17 0.92
CA ASN A 49 8.41 -38.47 2.26
C ASN A 49 7.36 -37.39 2.64
N PRO A 50 6.05 -37.71 2.67
CA PRO A 50 4.98 -36.73 2.90
C PRO A 50 4.96 -36.14 4.33
N ALA A 51 5.88 -36.56 5.21
CA ALA A 51 5.95 -36.06 6.58
C ALA A 51 6.67 -34.70 6.72
N ALA A 52 7.52 -34.28 5.77
CA ALA A 52 8.30 -33.05 5.89
C ALA A 52 7.50 -31.77 5.55
N SER A 53 6.40 -31.89 4.81
CA SER A 53 5.58 -30.71 4.43
C SER A 53 4.68 -30.20 5.55
N ASN A 54 4.45 -30.99 6.62
CA ASN A 54 3.63 -30.54 7.76
C ASN A 54 4.43 -29.75 8.82
N GLU A 55 5.75 -29.91 8.93
CA GLU A 55 6.54 -29.11 9.89
C GLU A 55 6.75 -27.66 9.44
N LEU A 56 6.87 -27.41 8.13
CA LEU A 56 7.03 -26.04 7.60
C LEU A 56 5.75 -25.20 7.74
N LEU A 57 4.57 -25.83 7.72
CA LEU A 57 3.30 -25.15 8.00
C LEU A 57 3.14 -24.82 9.49
N GLN A 58 3.68 -25.64 10.39
CA GLN A 58 3.64 -25.36 11.82
C GLN A 58 4.55 -24.18 12.19
N LEU A 59 5.74 -24.09 11.59
CA LEU A 59 6.71 -23.03 11.88
C LEU A 59 6.25 -21.62 11.43
N VAL A 60 5.38 -21.54 10.41
CA VAL A 60 4.79 -20.27 9.96
C VAL A 60 3.64 -19.81 10.85
N MET A 61 2.94 -20.74 11.53
CA MET A 61 1.85 -20.39 12.45
C MET A 61 2.31 -19.97 13.84
N ASP A 62 3.54 -20.32 14.24
CA ASP A 62 4.13 -19.91 15.52
C ASP A 62 4.90 -18.56 15.45
N ALA A 63 4.90 -17.90 14.29
CA ALA A 63 5.39 -16.53 14.14
C ALA A 63 4.35 -15.53 14.68
N GLU A 64 4.16 -15.56 16.00
CA GLU A 64 3.45 -14.54 16.77
C GLU A 64 3.94 -13.14 16.33
N PRO A 65 3.09 -12.30 15.73
CA PRO A 65 3.45 -10.92 15.47
C PRO A 65 3.50 -10.20 16.82
N SER A 66 4.66 -10.24 17.47
CA SER A 66 5.03 -9.37 18.59
C SER A 66 5.05 -7.92 18.09
N ARG A 67 3.87 -7.33 17.91
CA ARG A 67 3.65 -5.93 17.60
C ARG A 67 2.50 -5.37 18.42
N GLU A 68 2.50 -5.64 19.72
CA GLU A 68 1.99 -4.67 20.68
C GLU A 68 3.06 -3.57 20.87
N SER A 69 3.35 -2.84 19.79
CA SER A 69 3.97 -1.54 19.93
C SER A 69 2.90 -0.62 20.50
N SER A 70 2.93 -0.43 21.81
CA SER A 70 2.08 0.50 22.59
C SER A 70 2.43 1.97 22.29
N TYR A 71 2.60 2.30 21.01
CA TYR A 71 2.53 3.66 20.52
C TYR A 71 1.19 3.76 19.82
N ALA A 72 0.17 4.17 20.58
CA ALA A 72 -0.99 4.78 19.96
C ALA A 72 -0.46 6.04 19.25
N PRO A 73 -0.41 6.08 17.90
CA PRO A 73 -0.03 7.30 17.22
C PRO A 73 -0.97 8.38 17.72
N ALA A 74 -0.41 9.49 18.18
CA ALA A 74 -1.18 10.58 18.73
C ALA A 74 -2.29 10.90 17.73
N THR A 75 -3.54 10.74 18.14
CA THR A 75 -4.70 11.07 17.31
C THR A 75 -4.71 12.57 17.12
N HIS A 76 -3.94 13.04 16.14
CA HIS A 76 -3.87 14.43 15.74
C HIS A 76 -5.17 14.77 15.02
N SER A 77 -6.20 15.05 15.81
CA SER A 77 -7.46 15.67 15.38
C SER A 77 -7.18 17.11 14.94
N ILE A 78 -6.48 17.29 13.82
CA ILE A 78 -6.20 18.61 13.28
C ILE A 78 -6.29 18.51 11.75
N VAL A 79 -7.15 19.34 11.17
CA VAL A 79 -6.88 20.28 10.07
C VAL A 79 -8.16 20.47 9.23
N ARG A 80 -8.80 21.64 9.40
CA ARG A 80 -9.68 22.25 8.39
C ARG A 80 -8.82 22.54 7.15
N GLY A 81 -9.35 22.30 5.95
CA GLY A 81 -8.71 22.41 4.63
C GLY A 81 -7.48 23.32 4.50
N TYR A 82 -6.49 22.91 3.72
CA TYR A 82 -5.20 23.57 3.41
C TYR A 82 -5.08 25.10 3.63
N PHE A 83 -6.07 25.90 3.19
CA PHE A 83 -6.11 27.36 3.38
C PHE A 83 -6.25 27.82 4.84
N ALA A 84 -6.62 26.94 5.76
CA ALA A 84 -6.78 27.26 7.18
C ALA A 84 -5.53 26.95 8.02
N LEU A 85 -4.49 26.33 7.43
CA LEU A 85 -3.22 26.12 8.11
C LEU A 85 -2.42 27.43 8.15
N GLY A 86 -2.22 27.98 9.35
CA GLY A 86 -1.29 29.08 9.56
C GLY A 86 0.18 28.63 9.43
N GLU A 87 1.09 29.57 9.17
CA GLU A 87 2.51 29.28 8.94
C GLU A 87 3.16 28.49 10.08
N ARG A 88 2.77 28.75 11.33
CA ARG A 88 3.27 27.98 12.49
C ARG A 88 2.93 26.50 12.43
N GLU A 89 1.71 26.16 11.98
CA GLU A 89 1.29 24.76 11.88
C GLU A 89 1.94 24.08 10.68
N ARG A 90 2.12 24.81 9.57
CA ARG A 90 2.89 24.30 8.41
C ARG A 90 4.31 23.94 8.82
N GLU A 91 4.99 24.83 9.54
CA GLU A 91 6.35 24.58 10.00
C GLU A 91 6.41 23.40 10.98
N ARG A 92 5.43 23.27 11.87
CA ARG A 92 5.31 22.09 12.73
C ARG A 92 5.20 20.80 11.91
N LEU A 93 4.29 20.76 10.94
CA LEU A 93 4.10 19.59 10.08
C LEU A 93 5.34 19.25 9.25
N ARG A 94 6.09 20.24 8.75
CA ARG A 94 7.37 19.99 8.04
C ARG A 94 8.39 19.26 8.91
N ASN A 95 8.39 19.54 10.21
CA ASN A 95 9.32 18.93 11.15
C ASN A 95 8.84 17.56 11.67
N GLU A 96 7.53 17.37 11.85
CA GLU A 96 6.96 16.13 12.40
C GLU A 96 6.75 15.04 11.32
N LEU A 97 6.25 15.41 10.13
CA LEU A 97 5.88 14.44 9.08
C LEU A 97 7.01 13.52 8.61
N PRO A 98 8.28 13.94 8.47
CA PRO A 98 9.35 13.03 8.07
C PRO A 98 9.51 11.84 9.03
N GLY A 99 9.30 12.05 10.33
CA GLY A 99 9.34 11.01 11.34
C GLY A 99 8.19 10.02 11.17
N GLU A 100 6.96 10.53 11.02
CA GLU A 100 5.76 9.72 10.79
C GLU A 100 5.87 8.91 9.49
N LEU A 101 6.28 9.53 8.39
CA LEU A 101 6.46 8.86 7.12
C LEU A 101 7.51 7.73 7.20
N SER A 102 8.57 7.95 7.96
CA SER A 102 9.61 6.95 8.18
C SER A 102 9.09 5.79 9.06
N PHE A 103 8.21 6.07 10.03
CA PHE A 103 7.55 5.05 10.84
C PHE A 103 6.69 4.09 9.99
N TYR A 104 6.02 4.62 8.97
CA TYR A 104 5.25 3.82 8.00
C TYR A 104 6.11 3.22 6.86
N HIS A 105 7.44 3.30 6.94
CA HIS A 105 8.36 2.77 5.91
C HIS A 105 8.21 3.42 4.52
N VAL A 106 7.68 4.64 4.44
CA VAL A 106 7.61 5.37 3.17
C VAL A 106 9.02 5.81 2.76
N PRO A 107 9.49 5.52 1.53
CA PRO A 107 10.85 5.84 1.11
C PRO A 107 11.05 7.36 0.94
N PRO A 108 12.25 7.91 1.24
CA PRO A 108 12.53 9.36 1.21
C PRO A 108 12.13 10.06 -0.10
N VAL A 109 12.22 9.37 -1.24
CA VAL A 109 11.84 9.92 -2.55
C VAL A 109 10.35 10.26 -2.63
N LEU A 110 9.49 9.48 -1.98
CA LEU A 110 8.05 9.70 -1.91
C LEU A 110 7.68 10.67 -0.78
N GLN A 111 8.46 10.69 0.31
CA GLN A 111 8.20 11.55 1.47
C GLN A 111 8.10 13.03 1.08
N ASN A 112 9.03 13.53 0.26
CA ASN A 112 9.03 14.93 -0.15
C ASN A 112 7.76 15.30 -0.94
N GLY A 113 7.28 14.40 -1.80
CA GLY A 113 6.02 14.61 -2.53
C GLY A 113 4.82 14.69 -1.60
N ILE A 114 4.74 13.80 -0.61
CA ILE A 114 3.66 13.77 0.39
C ILE A 114 3.71 15.01 1.30
N ILE A 115 4.89 15.41 1.77
CA ILE A 115 5.04 16.59 2.63
C ILE A 115 4.63 17.86 1.88
N ARG A 116 5.14 18.07 0.66
CA ARG A 116 4.75 19.24 -0.16
C ARG A 116 3.25 19.26 -0.45
N TYR A 117 2.63 18.10 -0.62
CA TYR A 117 1.20 18.00 -0.81
C TYR A 117 0.42 18.38 0.45
N LEU A 118 0.73 17.76 1.60
CA LEU A 118 -0.01 17.98 2.84
C LEU A 118 0.24 19.37 3.43
N VAL A 119 1.46 19.89 3.32
CA VAL A 119 1.89 21.14 3.95
C VAL A 119 1.74 22.36 3.05
N ASP A 120 2.07 22.23 1.75
CA ASP A 120 2.12 23.33 0.79
C ASP A 120 1.04 23.22 -0.31
N GLY A 121 0.19 22.18 -0.25
CA GLY A 121 -0.89 21.96 -1.22
C GLY A 121 -0.39 21.75 -2.64
N VAL A 122 0.91 21.46 -2.81
CA VAL A 122 1.49 21.25 -4.13
C VAL A 122 1.15 19.85 -4.57
N LEU A 123 0.37 19.74 -5.65
CA LEU A 123 -0.03 18.45 -6.17
C LEU A 123 1.20 17.67 -6.66
N PRO A 124 1.42 16.43 -6.19
CA PRO A 124 2.44 15.57 -6.77
C PRO A 124 1.93 15.00 -8.10
N GLU A 125 2.85 14.61 -8.98
CA GLU A 125 2.52 14.02 -10.27
C GLU A 125 2.66 12.49 -10.22
N GLY A 126 2.15 11.81 -11.24
CA GLY A 126 2.40 10.39 -11.44
C GLY A 126 1.79 9.50 -10.35
N PHE A 127 2.58 8.52 -9.89
CA PHE A 127 2.19 7.53 -8.89
C PHE A 127 1.47 8.12 -7.66
N LEU A 128 2.06 9.14 -7.02
CA LEU A 128 1.47 9.73 -5.81
C LEU A 128 0.14 10.42 -6.08
N GLN A 129 -0.02 11.08 -7.24
CA GLN A 129 -1.29 11.70 -7.63
C GLN A 129 -2.41 10.65 -7.70
N ALA A 130 -2.11 9.51 -8.34
CA ALA A 130 -3.06 8.41 -8.48
C ALA A 130 -3.42 7.78 -7.13
N VAL A 131 -2.44 7.63 -6.23
CA VAL A 131 -2.67 7.12 -4.86
C VAL A 131 -3.54 8.08 -4.05
N LEU A 132 -3.24 9.38 -4.07
CA LEU A 132 -4.06 10.40 -3.38
C LEU A 132 -5.50 10.42 -3.88
N CYS A 133 -5.71 10.16 -5.18
CA CYS A 133 -7.03 10.07 -5.80
C CYS A 133 -7.68 8.69 -5.69
N ASN A 134 -7.14 7.81 -4.84
CA ASN A 134 -7.62 6.44 -4.61
C ASN A 134 -7.89 5.66 -5.92
N ASN A 135 -7.03 5.87 -6.93
CA ASN A 135 -7.13 5.22 -8.22
C ASN A 135 -6.08 4.13 -8.35
N LEU A 136 -6.37 2.97 -7.76
CA LEU A 136 -5.44 1.83 -7.71
C LEU A 136 -4.91 1.43 -9.09
N VAL A 137 -5.74 1.47 -10.13
CA VAL A 137 -5.35 1.09 -11.49
C VAL A 137 -4.28 2.05 -12.02
N GLN A 138 -4.47 3.36 -11.87
CA GLN A 138 -3.48 4.35 -12.30
C GLN A 138 -2.23 4.31 -11.43
N SER A 139 -2.37 4.08 -10.11
CA SER A 139 -1.23 3.93 -9.21
C SER A 139 -0.33 2.78 -9.67
N CYS A 140 -0.89 1.60 -9.95
CA CYS A 140 -0.12 0.46 -10.44
C CYS A 140 0.49 0.71 -11.82
N ARG A 141 -0.22 1.42 -12.71
CA ARG A 141 0.28 1.73 -14.07
C ARG A 141 1.45 2.71 -14.08
N GLN A 142 1.45 3.67 -13.16
CA GLN A 142 2.45 4.74 -13.07
C GLN A 142 3.56 4.43 -12.07
N ALA A 143 3.40 3.41 -11.23
CA ALA A 143 4.44 2.95 -10.33
C ALA A 143 5.62 2.37 -11.12
N ASP A 144 6.83 2.73 -10.71
CA ASP A 144 8.00 1.93 -11.05
C ASP A 144 8.07 0.70 -10.12
N SER A 145 9.04 -0.19 -10.38
CA SER A 145 9.22 -1.40 -9.61
C SER A 145 9.48 -1.13 -8.12
N ALA A 146 10.04 0.03 -7.74
CA ALA A 146 10.30 0.36 -6.35
C ALA A 146 9.06 0.91 -5.65
N HIS A 147 8.30 1.79 -6.31
CA HIS A 147 7.11 2.44 -5.76
C HIS A 147 5.98 1.45 -5.49
N ILE A 148 5.82 0.41 -6.32
CA ILE A 148 4.73 -0.55 -6.14
C ILE A 148 4.84 -1.33 -4.82
N TYR A 149 6.06 -1.61 -4.34
CA TYR A 149 6.29 -2.26 -3.05
C TYR A 149 5.84 -1.40 -1.87
N HIS A 150 5.87 -0.07 -2.03
CA HIS A 150 5.51 0.89 -0.99
C HIS A 150 4.08 1.42 -1.10
N LEU A 151 3.27 0.88 -2.01
CA LEU A 151 1.88 1.32 -2.19
C LEU A 151 1.08 1.20 -0.89
N ARG A 152 1.23 0.06 -0.19
CA ARG A 152 0.56 -0.17 1.10
C ARG A 152 1.05 0.80 2.16
N ASP A 153 2.36 0.96 2.30
CA ASP A 153 3.00 1.87 3.26
C ASP A 153 2.47 3.31 3.12
N VAL A 154 2.35 3.79 1.88
CA VAL A 154 1.79 5.11 1.58
C VAL A 154 0.32 5.19 1.97
N VAL A 155 -0.50 4.19 1.66
CA VAL A 155 -1.93 4.18 2.01
C VAL A 155 -2.15 4.11 3.52
N ASP A 156 -1.38 3.29 4.22
CA ASP A 156 -1.42 3.17 5.68
C ASP A 156 -1.03 4.52 6.33
N CYS A 157 0.00 5.19 5.81
CA CYS A 157 0.39 6.52 6.25
C CYS A 157 -0.69 7.58 5.98
N LEU A 158 -1.28 7.63 4.78
CA LEU A 158 -2.34 8.59 4.45
C LEU A 158 -3.58 8.38 5.33
N THR A 159 -3.91 7.13 5.64
CA THR A 159 -5.05 6.81 6.51
C THR A 159 -4.83 7.28 7.95
N ALA A 160 -3.60 7.22 8.44
CA ALA A 160 -3.26 7.58 9.82
C ALA A 160 -2.93 9.08 10.00
N CYS A 161 -2.18 9.66 9.07
CA CYS A 161 -1.57 10.97 9.22
C CYS A 161 -2.25 12.07 8.39
N ALA A 162 -2.90 11.72 7.26
CA ALA A 162 -3.46 12.73 6.37
C ALA A 162 -4.90 13.10 6.77
N PRO A 163 -5.26 14.40 6.69
CA PRO A 163 -6.64 14.84 6.88
C PRO A 163 -7.58 14.13 5.90
N PRO A 164 -8.77 13.66 6.34
CA PRO A 164 -9.66 12.86 5.49
C PRO A 164 -10.20 13.62 4.26
N GLU A 165 -10.17 14.96 4.28
CA GLU A 165 -10.53 15.82 3.15
C GLU A 165 -9.39 16.01 2.15
N SER A 166 -8.17 15.60 2.48
CA SER A 166 -6.99 15.78 1.63
C SER A 166 -6.76 14.63 0.64
N TRP A 167 -7.52 13.54 0.69
CA TRP A 167 -7.33 12.41 -0.22
C TRP A 167 -8.64 11.64 -0.44
N GLY A 168 -8.60 10.65 -1.33
CA GLY A 168 -9.77 9.87 -1.71
C GLY A 168 -10.26 10.25 -3.10
N SER A 169 -11.30 11.07 -3.22
CA SER A 169 -11.81 11.45 -4.54
C SER A 169 -10.98 12.57 -5.17
N ARG A 170 -11.00 12.64 -6.51
CA ARG A 170 -10.32 13.70 -7.27
C ARG A 170 -10.75 15.10 -6.82
N GLU A 171 -12.03 15.27 -6.52
CA GLU A 171 -12.59 16.56 -6.09
C GLU A 171 -12.02 16.99 -4.73
N ARG A 172 -11.81 16.04 -3.81
CA ARG A 172 -11.18 16.31 -2.51
C ARG A 172 -9.72 16.73 -2.67
N VAL A 173 -8.97 15.97 -3.46
CA VAL A 173 -7.57 16.28 -3.76
C VAL A 173 -7.46 17.67 -4.39
N LEU A 174 -8.27 17.98 -5.40
CA LEU A 174 -8.29 19.31 -6.02
C LEU A 174 -8.66 20.43 -5.05
N ALA A 175 -9.66 20.21 -4.19
CA ALA A 175 -10.06 21.18 -3.18
C ALA A 175 -8.97 21.42 -2.11
N TRP A 176 -8.08 20.45 -1.89
CA TRP A 176 -6.95 20.56 -1.00
C TRP A 176 -5.76 21.29 -1.63
N THR A 177 -5.62 21.23 -2.96
CA THR A 177 -4.42 21.72 -3.66
C THR A 177 -4.39 23.23 -3.87
N SER A 178 -3.18 23.79 -3.85
CA SER A 178 -2.88 25.17 -4.26
C SER A 178 -2.55 25.31 -5.75
N THR A 179 -2.30 24.19 -6.43
CA THR A 179 -1.85 24.10 -7.83
C THR A 179 -2.75 23.16 -8.67
N PRO A 180 -4.06 23.44 -8.74
CA PRO A 180 -5.01 22.57 -9.43
C PRO A 180 -4.75 22.42 -10.94
N GLU A 181 -4.03 23.37 -11.55
CA GLU A 181 -3.67 23.37 -12.98
C GLU A 181 -2.73 22.22 -13.39
N ARG A 182 -2.04 21.59 -12.43
CA ARG A 182 -1.11 20.48 -12.69
C ARG A 182 -1.76 19.10 -12.74
N PHE A 183 -3.08 19.04 -12.60
CA PHE A 183 -3.78 17.78 -12.56
C PHE A 183 -3.92 17.19 -13.97
N GLU A 184 -2.97 16.36 -14.38
CA GLU A 184 -2.97 15.66 -15.67
C GLU A 184 -3.66 14.27 -15.59
N TYR A 185 -4.14 13.77 -16.74
CA TYR A 185 -4.89 12.50 -16.90
C TYR A 185 -4.13 11.48 -17.75
#